data_AF-A0AAW0WII1-F1
#
_entry.id   AF-A0AAW0WII1-F1
#
_cell.length_a   1.000
_cell.length_b   1.000
_cell.length_c   1.000
_cell.angle_alpha   90.00
_cell.angle_beta   90.00
_cell.angle_gamma   90.00
#
_symmetry.space_group_name_H-M   'P 1'
#
loop_
_entity.id
_entity.type
_entity.pdbx_description
1 polymer ?
#
loop_
_entity_poly.entity_id
_entity_poly.type
_entity_poly.pdbx_seq_one_letter_code
_entity_poly.pdbx_strand_id
1 'polypeptide(L)'
;MFSPHFYEFGQHLLPLAGPEAPILGTLLVETLRERLRSIMDTSLNSLEDEASSHTTKLDELERSLFRTGRKTFHDHRLWLSRRAHIVTTSPMVEQHNKRKFSEIS
;
A
#
# COMPACT_ATOMS: atom_id res chain seq x y z
N MET A 1 16.85 0.99 -8.98
CA MET A 1 15.61 0.17 -8.94
C MET A 1 14.49 1.07 -9.46
N PHE A 2 13.60 0.52 -10.29
CA PHE A 2 12.71 1.23 -11.22
C PHE A 2 11.95 2.42 -10.62
N SER A 3 11.66 3.40 -11.48
CA SER A 3 11.01 4.68 -11.17
C SER A 3 9.82 4.54 -10.20
N PRO A 4 9.55 5.50 -9.30
CA PRO A 4 8.42 5.45 -8.36
C PRO A 4 7.03 5.34 -9.01
N HIS A 5 6.94 5.52 -10.33
CA HIS A 5 5.71 5.53 -11.14
C HIS A 5 5.84 4.64 -12.39
N PHE A 6 6.47 3.46 -12.26
CA PHE A 6 6.64 2.46 -13.31
C PHE A 6 5.31 2.08 -13.99
N TYR A 7 4.27 1.76 -13.21
CA TYR A 7 2.99 1.32 -13.78
C TYR A 7 2.21 2.46 -14.44
N GLU A 8 2.18 3.63 -13.79
CA GLU A 8 1.53 4.83 -14.33
C GLU A 8 2.20 5.29 -15.63
N PHE A 9 3.53 5.32 -15.65
CA PHE A 9 4.28 5.62 -16.86
C PHE A 9 4.00 4.61 -17.98
N GLY A 10 3.99 3.31 -17.66
CA GLY A 10 3.65 2.26 -18.62
C GLY A 10 2.24 2.41 -19.18
N GLN A 11 1.26 2.81 -18.35
CA GLN A 11 -0.11 3.09 -18.78
C GLN A 11 -0.20 4.28 -19.73
N HIS A 12 0.56 5.34 -19.48
CA HIS A 12 0.63 6.49 -20.39
C HIS A 12 1.38 6.18 -21.70
N LEU A 13 2.31 5.22 -21.67
CA LEU A 13 3.08 4.80 -22.84
C LEU A 13 2.29 3.83 -23.75
N LEU A 14 1.34 3.06 -23.20
CA LEU A 14 0.54 2.07 -23.93
C LEU A 14 -0.15 2.62 -25.21
N PRO A 15 -0.82 3.79 -25.19
CA PRO A 15 -1.42 4.38 -26.38
C PRO A 15 -0.41 4.83 -27.44
N LEU A 16 0.83 5.10 -27.03
CA LEU A 16 1.92 5.59 -27.88
C LEU A 16 2.78 4.45 -28.44
N ALA A 17 2.69 3.25 -27.86
CA ALA A 17 3.53 2.09 -28.20
C ALA A 17 3.17 1.42 -29.54
N GLY A 18 2.06 1.82 -30.18
CA GLY A 18 1.66 1.32 -31.50
C GLY A 18 1.64 -0.22 -31.58
N PRO A 19 2.47 -0.85 -32.44
CA PRO A 19 2.51 -2.31 -32.59
C PRO A 19 3.09 -3.05 -31.36
N GLU A 20 3.85 -2.37 -30.49
CA GLU A 20 4.44 -2.96 -29.28
C GLU A 20 3.53 -2.89 -28.04
N ALA A 21 2.40 -2.19 -28.15
CA ALA A 21 1.40 -2.08 -27.08
C ALA A 21 1.00 -3.41 -26.42
N PRO A 22 0.72 -4.52 -27.14
CA PRO A 22 0.38 -5.80 -26.50
C PRO A 22 1.54 -6.39 -25.68
N ILE A 23 2.78 -6.21 -26.13
CA ILE A 23 3.98 -6.70 -25.43
C ILE A 23 4.18 -5.88 -24.15
N LEU A 24 4.09 -4.56 -24.25
CA LEU A 24 4.20 -3.66 -23.10
C LEU A 24 3.10 -3.94 -22.06
N GLY A 25 1.85 -4.15 -22.51
CA GLY A 25 0.74 -4.48 -21.63
C GLY A 25 0.96 -5.80 -20.89
N THR A 26 1.44 -6.82 -21.60
CA THR A 26 1.79 -8.11 -21.00
C THR A 26 2.91 -7.96 -19.98
N LEU A 27 3.96 -7.19 -20.29
CA LEU A 27 5.07 -6.92 -19.38
C LEU A 27 4.60 -6.28 -18.07
N LEU A 28 3.76 -5.26 -18.15
CA LEU A 28 3.22 -4.57 -16.96
C LEU A 28 2.42 -5.54 -16.08
N VAL A 29 1.55 -6.35 -16.69
CA VAL A 29 0.70 -7.31 -15.98
C VAL A 29 1.54 -8.42 -15.34
N GLU A 30 2.47 -9.02 -16.06
CA GLU A 30 3.31 -10.10 -15.54
C GLU A 30 4.25 -9.61 -14.44
N THR A 31 4.82 -8.40 -14.58
CA THR A 31 5.63 -7.79 -13.52
C THR A 31 4.81 -7.60 -12.24
N LEU A 32 3.57 -7.12 -12.35
CA LEU A 32 2.69 -6.97 -11.18
C LEU A 32 2.32 -8.34 -10.59
N ARG A 33 2.00 -9.32 -11.43
CA ARG A 33 1.63 -10.68 -11.02
C ARG A 33 2.73 -11.34 -10.19
N GLU A 34 3.98 -11.26 -10.64
CA GLU A 34 5.13 -11.83 -9.94
C GLU A 34 5.34 -11.20 -8.56
N ARG A 35 5.20 -9.87 -8.48
CA ARG A 35 5.45 -9.12 -7.25
C ARG A 35 4.28 -9.14 -6.27
N LEU A 36 3.05 -9.36 -6.76
CA LEU A 36 1.83 -9.33 -5.95
C LEU A 36 1.91 -10.26 -4.75
N ARG A 37 2.41 -11.49 -4.93
CA ARG A 37 2.55 -12.46 -3.84
C ARG A 37 3.50 -11.96 -2.76
N SER A 38 4.67 -11.48 -3.15
CA SER A 38 5.66 -10.94 -2.20
C SER A 38 5.13 -9.72 -1.45
N ILE A 39 4.41 -8.80 -2.12
CA ILE A 39 3.78 -7.64 -1.49
C ILE A 39 2.74 -8.10 -0.47
N MET A 40 1.90 -9.07 -0.84
CA MET A 40 0.87 -9.62 0.04
C MET A 40 1.50 -10.28 1.27
N ASP A 41 2.45 -11.18 1.08
CA ASP A 41 3.12 -11.89 2.17
C ASP A 41 3.80 -10.91 3.14
N THR A 42 4.47 -9.89 2.61
CA THR A 42 5.10 -8.85 3.42
C THR A 42 4.07 -8.00 4.15
N SER A 43 2.93 -7.68 3.52
CA SER A 43 1.87 -6.87 4.15
C SER A 43 1.20 -7.56 5.33
N LEU A 44 1.12 -8.90 5.29
CA LEU A 44 0.45 -9.72 6.31
C LEU A 44 1.39 -10.18 7.43
N ASN A 45 2.69 -10.35 7.14
CA ASN A 45 3.63 -11.02 8.06
C ASN A 45 4.82 -10.16 8.52
N SER A 46 5.09 -9.00 7.92
CA SER A 46 6.28 -8.20 8.30
C SER A 46 6.09 -7.40 9.59
N LEU A 47 7.16 -7.33 10.38
CA LEU A 47 7.31 -6.37 11.47
C LEU A 47 7.46 -4.95 10.88
N GLU A 48 7.03 -3.94 11.63
CA GLU A 48 6.88 -2.57 11.14
C GLU A 48 8.19 -1.93 10.64
N ASP A 49 9.34 -2.28 11.24
CA ASP A 49 10.67 -1.85 10.79
C ASP A 49 11.07 -2.50 9.45
N GLU A 50 10.78 -3.79 9.25
CA GLU A 50 11.09 -4.52 8.02
C GLU A 50 10.18 -4.10 6.85
N ALA A 51 8.95 -3.69 7.16
CA ALA A 51 8.02 -3.12 6.19
C ALA A 51 8.57 -1.84 5.56
N SER A 52 9.19 -0.96 6.36
CA SER A 52 9.67 0.34 5.89
C SER A 52 10.78 0.22 4.83
N SER A 53 11.73 -0.68 5.04
CA SER A 53 12.86 -0.93 4.13
C SER A 53 12.40 -1.53 2.80
N HIS A 54 11.41 -2.42 2.82
CA HIS A 54 10.80 -2.99 1.61
C HIS A 54 9.95 -1.97 0.84
N THR A 55 9.20 -1.12 1.54
CA THR A 55 8.28 -0.15 0.90
C THR A 55 9.02 0.92 0.10
N THR A 56 10.26 1.26 0.47
CA THR A 56 11.08 2.25 -0.26
C THR A 56 11.36 1.85 -1.72
N LYS A 57 11.38 0.54 -2.00
CA LYS A 57 11.69 -0.03 -3.32
C LYS A 57 10.45 -0.27 -4.18
N LEU A 58 9.26 -0.11 -3.61
CA LEU A 58 7.98 -0.31 -4.28
C LEU A 58 7.56 0.92 -5.08
N ASP A 59 6.88 0.68 -6.19
CA ASP A 59 6.13 1.67 -6.96
C ASP A 59 4.92 2.21 -6.16
N GLU A 60 4.41 3.40 -6.47
CA GLU A 60 3.22 3.97 -5.82
C GLU A 60 1.99 3.04 -5.83
N LEU A 61 1.75 2.31 -6.94
CA LEU A 61 0.66 1.34 -7.01
C LEU A 61 0.88 0.17 -6.05
N GLU A 62 2.10 -0.35 -5.98
CA GLU A 62 2.50 -1.43 -5.06
C GLU A 62 2.43 -0.97 -3.60
N ARG A 63 2.82 0.27 -3.30
CA ARG A 63 2.69 0.89 -1.98
C ARG A 63 1.23 1.01 -1.54
N SER A 64 0.34 1.38 -2.46
CA SER A 64 -1.10 1.46 -2.19
C SER A 64 -1.69 0.08 -1.85
N LEU A 65 -1.32 -0.95 -2.61
CA LEU A 65 -1.69 -2.35 -2.33
C LEU A 65 -1.18 -2.79 -0.96
N PHE A 66 0.09 -2.49 -0.64
CA PHE A 66 0.70 -2.83 0.64
C PHE A 66 -0.04 -2.20 1.83
N ARG A 67 -0.35 -0.90 1.75
CA ARG A 67 -1.12 -0.17 2.78
C ARG A 67 -2.51 -0.77 2.97
N THR A 68 -3.18 -1.11 1.87
CA THR A 68 -4.50 -1.74 1.89
C THR A 68 -4.44 -3.12 2.54
N GLY A 69 -3.45 -3.94 2.19
CA GLY A 69 -3.22 -5.25 2.81
C GLY A 69 -3.02 -5.16 4.32
N ARG A 70 -2.17 -4.23 4.79
CA ARG A 70 -1.95 -3.98 6.23
C ARG A 70 -3.22 -3.56 6.94
N LYS A 71 -4.01 -2.65 6.35
CA LYS A 71 -5.27 -2.19 6.92
C LYS A 71 -6.25 -3.35 7.07
N THR A 72 -6.46 -4.13 6.01
CA THR A 72 -7.36 -5.29 6.03
C THR A 72 -6.93 -6.32 7.06
N PHE A 73 -5.62 -6.59 7.18
CA PHE A 73 -5.10 -7.48 8.21
C PHE A 73 -5.35 -6.97 9.63
N HIS A 74 -5.14 -5.67 9.86
CA HIS A 74 -5.43 -5.03 11.14
C HIS A 74 -6.92 -5.13 11.50
N ASP A 75 -7.81 -4.77 10.56
CA ASP A 75 -9.26 -4.85 10.74
C ASP A 75 -9.71 -6.29 11.01
N HIS A 76 -9.13 -7.26 10.30
CA HIS A 76 -9.39 -8.69 10.54
C HIS A 76 -8.96 -9.15 11.93
N ARG A 77 -7.81 -8.67 12.45
CA ARG A 77 -7.36 -8.96 13.83
C ARG A 77 -8.27 -8.32 14.89
N LEU A 78 -8.74 -7.10 14.65
CA LEU A 78 -9.71 -6.44 15.52
C LEU A 78 -11.04 -7.21 15.55
N TRP A 79 -11.47 -7.71 14.40
CA TRP A 79 -12.65 -8.57 14.30
C TRP A 79 -12.48 -9.89 15.06
N LEU A 80 -11.37 -10.61 14.87
CA LEU A 80 -11.08 -11.87 15.58
C LEU A 80 -11.02 -11.70 17.10
N SER A 81 -10.45 -10.58 17.57
CA SER A 81 -10.42 -10.26 19.01
C SER A 81 -11.76 -9.80 19.58
N ARG A 82 -12.84 -9.84 18.77
CA ARG A 82 -14.15 -9.26 19.07
C ARG A 82 -14.05 -7.79 19.47
N ARG A 83 -13.00 -7.06 19.09
CA ARG A 83 -12.85 -5.62 19.41
C ARG A 83 -13.37 -4.71 18.29
N ALA A 84 -13.79 -5.26 17.16
CA ALA A 84 -14.37 -4.50 16.05
C ALA A 84 -15.65 -3.72 16.42
N HIS A 85 -16.36 -4.10 17.50
CA HIS A 85 -17.54 -3.38 17.99
C HIS A 85 -17.22 -2.26 18.99
N ILE A 86 -15.96 -2.12 19.41
CA ILE A 86 -15.53 -1.05 20.29
C ILE A 86 -15.34 0.19 19.42
N VAL A 87 -16.30 1.11 19.46
CA VAL A 87 -16.20 2.42 18.82
C VAL A 87 -15.00 3.13 19.42
N THR A 88 -13.88 3.05 18.72
CA THR A 88 -12.64 3.72 19.11
C THR A 88 -12.67 5.11 18.53
N THR A 89 -12.15 6.07 19.27
CA THR A 89 -12.10 7.47 18.84
C THR A 89 -11.35 7.53 17.51
N SER A 90 -11.95 8.17 16.49
CA SER A 90 -11.29 8.29 15.19
C SER A 90 -9.88 8.87 15.37
N PRO A 91 -8.85 8.36 14.67
CA PRO A 91 -7.50 8.89 14.77
C PRO A 91 -7.43 10.40 14.48
N MET A 92 -8.39 10.92 13.71
CA MET A 92 -8.58 12.36 13.47
C MET A 92 -8.93 13.12 14.76
N VAL A 93 -9.79 12.55 15.61
CA VAL A 93 -10.21 13.14 16.88
C VAL A 93 -9.11 12.99 17.93
N GLU A 94 -8.38 11.87 17.95
CA GLU A 94 -7.19 11.73 18.81
C GLU A 94 -6.10 12.76 18.45
N GLN A 95 -5.83 12.98 17.16
CA GLN A 95 -4.85 13.95 16.71
C GLN A 95 -5.30 15.39 17.02
N HIS A 96 -6.58 15.70 16.89
CA HIS A 96 -7.14 16.99 17.27
C HIS A 96 -7.00 17.26 18.78
N ASN A 97 -7.25 16.25 19.64
CA ASN A 97 -7.05 16.36 21.09
C ASN A 97 -5.57 16.56 21.46
N LYS A 98 -4.64 15.88 20.76
CA LYS A 98 -3.19 16.08 20.95
C LYS A 98 -2.74 17.49 20.59
N ARG A 99 -3.25 18.06 19.47
CA ARG A 99 -2.97 19.43 19.05
C ARG A 99 -3.46 20.47 20.07
N LYS A 100 -4.67 20.27 20.61
CA LYS A 100 -5.19 21.13 21.68
C LYS A 100 -4.34 21.08 22.95
N PHE A 101 -3.79 19.91 23.31
CA PHE A 101 -2.94 19.79 24.48
C PHE A 101 -1.59 20.51 24.32
N SER A 102 -1.02 20.51 23.11
CA SER A 102 0.21 21.25 22.78
C SER A 102 0.04 22.77 22.68
N GLU A 103 -1.19 23.27 22.51
CA GLU A 103 -1.49 24.72 22.52
C GLU A 103 -1.73 25.28 23.93
N ILE A 104 -1.88 24.41 24.94
CA ILE A 104 -2.18 24.77 26.34
C ILE A 104 -0.92 24.66 27.24
N SER A 105 0.23 24.24 26.69
CA SER A 105 1.53 24.18 27.38
C SER A 105 2.46 25.29 26.92
#